data_AF-A0A951CHF4-F1
#
_entry.id   AF-A0A951CHF4-F1
#
_cell.length_a   1.000
_cell.length_b   1.000
_cell.length_c   1.000
_cell.angle_alpha   90.00
_cell.angle_beta   90.00
_cell.angle_gamma   90.00
#
_symmetry.space_group_name_H-M   'P 1'
#
loop_
_entity.id
_entity.type
_entity.pdbx_description
1 polymer ?
#
loop_
_entity_poly.entity_id
_entity_poly.type
_entity_poly.pdbx_seq_one_letter_code
_entity_poly.pdbx_strand_id
1 'polypeptide(L)'
;CCNGTHIAKGTMIVREATGDDTTQVYYQYDMTEVFVDSISWGGAAGGGKPSESLSLSCKSLQVTYFPQDSKGKLGNKIVAGWDVSKNTKL
;
A
#
# COMPACT_ATOMS: atom_id res chain seq x y z
N CYS A 1 -9.45 -7.76 12.20
CA CYS A 1 -8.83 -8.86 12.97
C CYS A 1 -9.90 -9.57 13.81
N CYS A 2 -10.13 -9.24 15.09
CA CYS A 2 -10.96 -10.08 15.99
C CYS A 2 -12.45 -10.19 15.63
N ASN A 3 -13.07 -9.14 15.06
CA ASN A 3 -14.47 -9.19 14.61
C ASN A 3 -14.64 -9.69 13.16
N GLY A 4 -13.54 -9.88 12.43
CA GLY A 4 -13.57 -10.31 11.02
C GLY A 4 -14.22 -9.33 10.03
N THR A 5 -14.67 -8.14 10.45
CA THR A 5 -15.28 -7.15 9.55
C THR A 5 -14.26 -6.59 8.56
N HIS A 6 -14.63 -6.52 7.29
CA HIS A 6 -13.80 -5.91 6.26
C HIS A 6 -13.96 -4.40 6.21
N ILE A 7 -12.90 -3.74 5.75
CA ILE A 7 -12.86 -2.32 5.41
C ILE A 7 -13.20 -2.21 3.93
N ALA A 8 -14.16 -1.36 3.57
CA ALA A 8 -14.65 -1.28 2.19
C ALA A 8 -13.54 -0.93 1.17
N LYS A 9 -12.66 0.02 1.52
CA LYS A 9 -11.55 0.48 0.68
C LYS A 9 -10.33 0.82 1.52
N GLY A 10 -9.14 0.53 1.00
CA GLY A 10 -7.87 0.95 1.58
C GLY A 10 -6.92 1.44 0.49
N THR A 11 -6.20 2.52 0.76
CA THR A 11 -5.17 3.04 -0.15
C THR A 11 -3.85 3.16 0.59
N MET A 12 -2.81 2.51 0.07
CA MET A 12 -1.43 2.69 0.51
C MET A 12 -0.68 3.50 -0.52
N ILE A 13 -0.09 4.61 -0.08
CA ILE A 13 0.73 5.49 -0.92
C ILE A 13 2.20 5.38 -0.48
N VAL A 14 3.08 5.19 -1.46
CA VAL A 14 4.53 5.26 -1.27
C VAL A 14 5.03 6.49 -2.01
N ARG A 15 5.76 7.32 -1.28
CA ARG A 15 6.28 8.60 -1.75
C ARG A 15 7.79 8.60 -1.67
N GLU A 16 8.42 9.22 -2.65
CA GLU A 16 9.86 9.45 -2.69
C GLU A 16 10.12 10.96 -2.70
N ALA A 17 11.22 11.38 -2.07
CA ALA A 17 11.70 12.76 -2.18
C ALA A 17 12.15 13.03 -3.62
N THR A 18 11.71 14.15 -4.17
CA THR A 18 12.21 14.67 -5.45
C THR A 18 13.19 15.81 -5.17
N GLY A 19 14.01 16.16 -6.15
CA GLY A 19 15.06 17.19 -6.01
C GLY A 19 14.59 18.60 -5.66
N ASP A 20 13.27 18.83 -5.59
CA ASP A 20 12.64 20.12 -5.32
C ASP A 20 12.00 20.21 -3.91
N ASP A 21 12.52 19.47 -2.91
CA ASP A 21 11.97 19.39 -1.54
C ASP A 21 10.50 18.96 -1.45
N THR A 22 9.94 18.41 -2.54
CA THR A 22 8.59 17.86 -2.59
C THR A 22 8.63 16.34 -2.65
N THR A 23 7.72 15.68 -1.95
CA THR A 23 7.54 14.23 -2.08
C THR A 23 6.46 13.93 -3.10
N GLN A 24 6.72 13.01 -4.03
CA GLN A 24 5.76 12.60 -5.05
C GLN A 24 5.40 11.13 -4.89
N VAL A 25 4.14 10.79 -5.16
CA VAL A 25 3.68 9.40 -5.15
C VAL A 25 4.23 8.69 -6.37
N TYR A 26 5.08 7.69 -6.16
CA TYR A 26 5.60 6.86 -7.24
C TYR A 26 4.98 5.46 -7.25
N TYR A 27 4.37 5.05 -6.14
CA TYR A 27 3.73 3.75 -6.00
C TYR A 27 2.46 3.87 -5.17
N GLN A 28 1.37 3.29 -5.64
CA GLN A 28 0.07 3.30 -4.95
C GLN A 28 -0.60 1.94 -5.08
N TYR A 29 -1.14 1.46 -3.96
CA TYR A 29 -2.02 0.29 -3.90
C TYR A 29 -3.43 0.75 -3.53
N ASP A 30 -4.41 0.46 -4.38
CA ASP A 30 -5.83 0.61 -4.07
C ASP A 30 -6.47 -0.77 -3.89
N MET A 31 -7.05 -0.99 -2.71
CA MET A 31 -7.60 -2.26 -2.31
C MET A 31 -9.10 -2.13 -2.05
N THR A 32 -9.87 -3.18 -2.38
CA THR A 32 -11.30 -3.28 -2.01
C THR A 32 -11.54 -4.49 -1.10
N GLU A 33 -12.54 -4.36 -0.22
CA GLU A 33 -12.90 -5.38 0.79
C GLU A 33 -11.65 -5.92 1.52
N VAL A 34 -11.00 -5.02 2.27
CA VAL A 34 -9.73 -5.28 2.96
C VAL A 34 -9.99 -5.93 4.31
N PHE A 35 -9.33 -7.05 4.57
CA PHE A 35 -9.32 -7.73 5.86
C PHE A 35 -7.98 -7.53 6.54
N VAL A 36 -8.02 -7.34 7.86
CA VAL A 36 -6.83 -7.40 8.71
C VAL A 36 -6.71 -8.83 9.21
N ASP A 37 -5.78 -9.58 8.62
CA ASP A 37 -5.58 -11.01 8.89
C ASP A 37 -4.84 -11.21 10.21
N SER A 38 -3.78 -10.42 10.44
CA SER A 38 -2.97 -10.49 11.65
C SER A 38 -2.34 -9.14 11.99
N ILE A 39 -2.06 -8.96 13.27
CA ILE A 39 -1.28 -7.84 13.81
C ILE A 39 -0.26 -8.43 14.77
N SER A 40 1.01 -8.10 14.57
CA SER A 40 2.12 -8.45 15.45
C SER A 40 2.68 -7.18 16.08
N TRP A 41 2.54 -7.05 17.40
CA TRP A 41 3.01 -5.91 18.16
C TRP A 41 4.44 -6.12 18.65
N GLY A 42 5.31 -5.14 18.39
CA GLY A 42 6.67 -5.05 18.92
C GLY A 42 6.76 -3.97 19.99
N GLY A 43 6.94 -4.37 21.25
CA GLY A 43 7.25 -3.45 22.34
C GLY A 43 8.74 -3.08 22.35
N ALA A 44 9.06 -1.79 22.48
CA ALA A 44 10.45 -1.35 22.62
C ALA A 44 10.88 -1.42 24.09
N ALA A 45 11.66 -2.43 24.46
CA ALA A 45 12.40 -2.41 25.72
C ALA A 45 13.57 -1.41 25.58
N GLY A 46 13.55 -0.30 26.33
CA GLY A 46 14.65 0.68 26.34
C GLY A 46 14.38 2.03 25.67
N GLY A 47 13.11 2.43 25.48
CA GLY A 47 12.76 3.81 25.10
C GLY A 47 12.62 4.09 23.60
N GLY A 48 12.61 3.05 22.76
CA GLY A 48 12.19 3.17 21.36
C GLY A 48 10.69 3.41 21.22
N LYS A 49 10.25 3.80 20.01
CA LYS A 49 8.81 3.87 19.69
C LYS A 49 8.31 2.44 19.44
N PRO A 50 7.10 2.08 19.92
CA PRO A 50 6.49 0.79 19.59
C PRO A 50 6.30 0.66 18.08
N SER A 51 6.38 -0.56 17.58
CA SER A 51 6.17 -0.89 16.17
C SER A 51 5.12 -1.99 16.02
N GLU A 52 4.45 -2.01 14.88
CA GLU A 52 3.45 -3.02 14.57
C GLU A 52 3.64 -3.50 13.12
N SER A 53 3.51 -4.81 12.91
CA SER A 53 3.47 -5.42 11.58
C SER A 53 2.08 -5.97 11.33
N LEU A 54 1.48 -5.64 10.19
CA LEU A 54 0.13 -6.09 9.82
C LEU A 54 0.18 -6.92 8.53
N SER A 55 -0.64 -7.96 8.47
CA SER A 55 -0.94 -8.68 7.22
C SER A 55 -2.36 -8.38 6.77
N LEU A 56 -2.52 -8.03 5.49
CA LEU A 56 -3.80 -7.67 4.90
C LEU A 56 -4.11 -8.60 3.73
N SER A 57 -5.37 -9.02 3.63
CA SER A 57 -5.94 -9.62 2.43
C SER A 57 -7.01 -8.69 1.86
N CYS A 58 -7.27 -8.80 0.56
CA CYS A 58 -8.25 -7.96 -0.12
C CYS A 58 -8.91 -8.72 -1.26
N LYS A 59 -10.13 -8.31 -1.63
CA LYS A 59 -10.84 -8.85 -2.79
C LYS A 59 -10.17 -8.48 -4.09
N SER A 60 -9.71 -7.23 -4.19
CA SER A 60 -9.02 -6.74 -5.38
C SER A 60 -7.91 -5.77 -5.03
N LEU A 61 -6.89 -5.75 -5.88
CA LEU A 61 -5.73 -4.89 -5.75
C LEU A 61 -5.46 -4.21 -7.09
N GLN A 62 -5.46 -2.88 -7.11
CA GLN A 62 -4.92 -2.08 -8.19
C GLN A 62 -3.58 -1.49 -7.75
N VAL A 63 -2.57 -1.64 -8.59
CA VAL A 63 -1.26 -1.04 -8.44
C VAL A 63 -1.10 0.07 -9.47
N THR A 64 -0.77 1.26 -9.00
CA THR A 64 -0.32 2.36 -9.86
C THR A 64 1.15 2.64 -9.59
N TYR A 65 1.96 2.60 -10.63
CA TYR A 65 3.38 2.91 -10.59
C TYR A 65 3.69 4.08 -11.53
N PHE A 66 4.50 5.02 -11.06
CA PHE A 66 5.02 6.12 -11.86
C PHE A 66 6.52 5.91 -12.05
N PRO A 67 6.98 5.49 -13.24
CA PRO A 67 8.40 5.29 -13.50
C PRO A 67 9.15 6.60 -13.36
N GLN A 68 10.33 6.56 -12.76
CA GLN A 68 11.24 7.71 -12.68
C GLN A 68 12.28 7.63 -13.79
N ASP A 69 12.60 8.78 -14.39
CA ASP A 69 13.75 8.89 -15.27
C ASP A 69 15.06 9.02 -14.48
N SER A 70 16.19 9.06 -15.19
CA SER A 70 17.52 9.21 -14.57
C SER A 70 17.73 10.56 -13.86
N LYS A 71 16.81 11.51 -14.01
CA LYS A 71 16.80 12.81 -13.35
C LYS A 71 15.80 12.87 -12.20
N GLY A 72 15.15 11.75 -11.86
CA GLY A 72 14.16 11.66 -10.79
C GLY A 72 12.78 12.22 -11.16
N LYS A 73 12.53 12.53 -12.43
CA LYS A 73 11.22 13.01 -12.89
C LYS A 73 10.27 11.82 -13.10
N LEU A 74 9.07 11.91 -12.55
CA LEU A 74 8.02 10.92 -12.79
C LEU A 74 7.49 11.00 -14.23
N GLY A 75 7.37 9.83 -14.85
CA GLY A 75 6.74 9.62 -16.14
C GLY A 75 5.25 9.30 -16.03
N ASN A 76 4.70 8.77 -17.12
CA ASN A 76 3.28 8.39 -17.20
C ASN A 76 2.96 7.23 -16.26
N LYS A 77 1.80 7.28 -15.61
CA LYS A 77 1.34 6.21 -14.74
C LYS A 77 1.14 4.91 -15.51
N ILE A 78 1.62 3.82 -14.92
CA ILE A 78 1.36 2.45 -15.33
C ILE A 78 0.39 1.87 -14.31
N VAL A 79 -0.73 1.33 -14.77
CA VAL A 79 -1.78 0.76 -13.91
C VAL A 79 -1.95 -0.71 -14.25
N ALA A 80 -1.94 -1.56 -13.23
CA ALA A 80 -2.27 -2.97 -13.33
C ALA A 80 -3.13 -3.36 -12.13
N GLY A 81 -4.02 -4.33 -12.30
CA GLY A 81 -4.88 -4.75 -11.21
C GLY A 81 -5.45 -6.14 -11.37
N TRP A 82 -5.84 -6.73 -10.25
CA TRP A 82 -6.39 -8.07 -10.18
C TRP A 82 -7.55 -8.14 -9.18
N ASP A 83 -8.64 -8.80 -9.60
CA ASP A 83 -9.73 -9.23 -8.74
C ASP A 83 -9.45 -10.67 -8.32
N VAL A 84 -9.04 -10.84 -7.06
CA VAL A 84 -8.70 -12.13 -6.46
C VAL A 84 -9.96 -12.99 -6.33
N SER A 85 -11.11 -12.39 -6.04
CA SER A 85 -12.37 -13.13 -5.86
C SER A 85 -12.89 -13.74 -7.17
N LYS A 86 -12.64 -13.06 -8.30
CA LYS A 86 -13.05 -13.51 -9.63
C LYS A 86 -11.94 -14.22 -10.39
N ASN A 87 -10.70 -14.12 -9.91
CA ASN A 87 -9.50 -14.58 -10.61
C ASN A 87 -9.37 -13.97 -12.02
N THR A 88 -9.58 -12.65 -12.12
CA THR A 88 -9.51 -11.89 -13.38
C THR A 88 -8.73 -10.60 -13.21
N LYS A 89 -8.28 -10.01 -14.33
CA LYS A 89 -7.80 -8.62 -14.34
C LYS A 89 -8.91 -7.67 -13.89
N LEU A 90 -8.51 -6.57 -13.23
CA LEU A 90 -9.39 -5.43 -12.94
C LEU A 90 -9.74 -4.64 -14.20
#